data_AF-A0A8S9MJU3-F1
#
_entry.id   AF-A0A8S9MJU3-F1
#
_cell.length_a   1.000
_cell.length_b   1.000
_cell.length_c   1.000
_cell.angle_alpha   90.00
_cell.angle_beta   90.00
_cell.angle_gamma   90.00
#
_symmetry.space_group_name_H-M   'P 1'
#
loop_
_entity.id
_entity.type
_entity.pdbx_description
1 polymer ?
#
loop_
_entity_poly.entity_id
_entity_poly.type
_entity_poly.pdbx_seq_one_letter_code
_entity_poly.pdbx_strand_id
1 'polypeptide(L)'
;MEVKKGENSFLENIKQDIDKITKEEDEILKKRISSHPLYGLLLQSHLSCLKVCSGDFDLPEIMNTADDLDLTKLSLDPDSSLEATSSDLDQFMEAYCSTLRELKEAMEKPLIEAHRFVDAVYTQLNDIVLSSPPP
;
A
#
# COMPACT_ATOMS: atom_id res chain seq x y z
N MET A 1 0.12 -17.54 -53.72
CA MET A 1 0.55 -16.83 -52.49
C MET A 1 -0.45 -17.17 -51.38
N GLU A 2 -0.28 -18.28 -50.65
CA GLU A 2 -1.21 -18.64 -49.55
C GLU A 2 -0.49 -19.13 -48.27
N VAL A 3 0.83 -19.05 -48.21
CA VAL A 3 1.60 -19.64 -47.09
C VAL A 3 1.58 -18.77 -45.82
N LYS A 4 1.28 -17.46 -45.92
CA LYS A 4 1.36 -16.52 -44.78
C LYS A 4 0.16 -16.55 -43.81
N LYS A 5 -0.94 -17.22 -44.14
CA LYS A 5 -2.17 -17.21 -43.31
C LYS A 5 -2.11 -18.23 -42.15
N GLY A 6 -1.44 -19.36 -42.34
CA GLY A 6 -1.30 -20.41 -41.32
C GLY A 6 -0.31 -20.06 -40.22
N GLU A 7 0.81 -19.41 -40.57
CA GLU A 7 1.83 -18.98 -39.60
C GLU A 7 1.30 -17.88 -38.67
N ASN A 8 0.52 -16.94 -39.21
CA ASN A 8 -0.08 -15.86 -38.41
C ASN A 8 -1.13 -16.39 -37.42
N SER A 9 -1.94 -17.38 -37.84
CA SER A 9 -2.90 -18.06 -36.97
C SER A 9 -2.24 -18.87 -35.86
N PHE A 10 -1.10 -19.50 -36.13
CA PHE A 10 -0.38 -20.28 -35.13
C PHE A 10 0.26 -19.40 -34.06
N LEU A 11 0.86 -18.28 -34.45
CA LEU A 11 1.42 -17.30 -33.52
C LEU A 11 0.35 -16.63 -32.65
N GLU A 12 -0.83 -16.34 -33.23
CA GLU A 12 -1.97 -15.79 -32.48
C GLU A 12 -2.45 -16.77 -31.39
N ASN A 13 -2.52 -18.07 -31.71
CA ASN A 13 -2.90 -19.10 -30.74
C ASN A 13 -1.87 -19.26 -29.62
N ILE A 14 -0.56 -19.28 -29.96
CA ILE A 14 0.50 -19.32 -28.95
C ILE A 14 0.42 -18.11 -28.02
N LYS A 15 0.20 -16.91 -28.57
CA LYS A 15 0.06 -15.70 -27.78
C LYS A 15 -1.13 -15.80 -26.83
N GLN A 16 -2.27 -16.30 -27.31
CA GLN A 16 -3.45 -16.51 -26.50
C GLN A 16 -3.22 -17.53 -25.37
N ASP A 17 -2.48 -18.61 -25.65
CA ASP A 17 -2.12 -19.60 -24.64
C ASP A 17 -1.15 -19.02 -23.59
N ILE A 18 -0.16 -18.22 -23.99
CA ILE A 18 0.75 -17.51 -23.09
C ILE A 18 -0.01 -16.53 -22.21
N ASP A 19 -0.90 -15.71 -22.78
CA ASP A 19 -1.72 -14.75 -22.02
C ASP A 19 -2.60 -15.47 -20.99
N LYS A 20 -3.12 -16.65 -21.35
CA LYS A 20 -3.95 -17.47 -20.47
C LYS A 20 -3.14 -18.08 -19.32
N ILE A 21 -1.95 -18.60 -19.60
CA ILE A 21 -1.03 -19.14 -18.57
C ILE A 21 -0.63 -18.02 -17.61
N THR A 22 -0.22 -16.86 -18.14
CA THR A 22 0.17 -15.70 -17.33
C THR A 22 -0.94 -15.27 -16.38
N LYS A 23 -2.18 -15.23 -16.87
CA LYS A 23 -3.34 -14.89 -16.04
C LYS A 23 -3.61 -15.93 -14.95
N GLU A 24 -3.41 -17.21 -15.23
CA GLU A 24 -3.58 -18.28 -14.23
C GLU A 24 -2.51 -18.20 -13.15
N GLU A 25 -1.26 -17.91 -13.54
CA GLU A 25 -0.16 -17.66 -12.61
C GLU A 25 -0.44 -16.45 -11.71
N ASP A 26 -0.98 -15.35 -12.26
CA ASP A 26 -1.39 -14.18 -11.50
C ASP A 26 -2.46 -14.52 -10.45
N GLU A 27 -3.48 -15.30 -10.80
CA GLU A 27 -4.53 -15.69 -9.86
C GLU A 27 -4.00 -16.61 -8.75
N ILE A 28 -3.08 -17.52 -9.09
CA ILE A 28 -2.37 -18.35 -8.10
C ILE A 28 -1.55 -17.47 -7.16
N LEU A 29 -0.83 -16.48 -7.68
CA LEU A 29 -0.03 -15.55 -6.89
C LEU A 29 -0.90 -14.70 -5.97
N LYS A 30 -1.99 -14.10 -6.46
CA LYS A 30 -2.96 -13.36 -5.65
C LYS A 30 -3.56 -14.22 -4.54
N LYS A 31 -3.86 -15.48 -4.83
CA LYS A 31 -4.34 -16.42 -3.81
C LYS A 31 -3.27 -16.70 -2.76
N ARG A 32 -2.01 -16.91 -3.16
CA ARG A 32 -0.89 -17.07 -2.22
C ARG A 32 -0.73 -15.85 -1.33
N ILE A 33 -0.70 -14.66 -1.91
CA ILE A 33 -0.63 -13.38 -1.19
C ILE A 33 -1.78 -13.24 -0.19
N SER A 34 -3.03 -13.40 -0.63
CA SER A 34 -4.21 -13.20 0.24
C SER A 34 -4.38 -14.28 1.32
N SER A 35 -3.85 -15.48 1.12
CA SER A 35 -3.82 -16.55 2.12
C SER A 35 -2.63 -16.49 3.08
N HIS A 36 -1.71 -15.54 2.88
CA HIS A 36 -0.47 -15.46 3.65
C HIS A 36 -0.73 -14.98 5.09
N PRO A 37 -0.07 -15.54 6.12
CA PRO A 37 -0.27 -15.14 7.52
C PRO A 37 -0.04 -13.63 7.78
N LEU A 38 0.90 -13.01 7.05
CA LEU A 38 1.21 -11.59 7.18
C LEU A 38 0.32 -10.65 6.35
N TYR A 39 -0.60 -11.17 5.52
CA TYR A 39 -1.40 -10.33 4.63
C TYR A 39 -2.23 -9.28 5.38
N GLY A 40 -2.79 -9.66 6.54
CA GLY A 40 -3.53 -8.73 7.39
C GLY A 40 -2.65 -7.61 7.95
N LEU A 41 -1.46 -7.96 8.46
CA LEU A 41 -0.49 -6.98 8.97
C LEU A 41 -0.03 -6.02 7.87
N LEU A 42 0.21 -6.54 6.66
CA LEU A 42 0.56 -5.74 5.49
C LEU A 42 -0.53 -4.74 5.16
N LEU A 43 -1.78 -5.19 5.08
CA LEU A 43 -2.93 -4.34 4.76
C LEU A 43 -3.10 -3.23 5.80
N GLN A 44 -2.99 -3.57 7.08
CA GLN A 44 -3.09 -2.59 8.16
C GLN A 44 -1.95 -1.57 8.15
N SER A 45 -0.70 -2.03 7.95
CA SER A 45 0.46 -1.15 7.86
C SER A 45 0.30 -0.18 6.68
N HIS A 46 -0.24 -0.67 5.55
CA HIS A 46 -0.49 0.14 4.37
C HIS A 46 -1.57 1.19 4.63
N LEU A 47 -2.70 0.79 5.24
CA LEU A 47 -3.78 1.72 5.59
C LEU A 47 -3.32 2.75 6.63
N SER A 48 -2.52 2.36 7.62
CA SER A 48 -1.97 3.29 8.60
C SER A 48 -1.04 4.32 7.95
N CYS A 49 -0.25 3.92 6.94
CA CYS A 49 0.56 4.84 6.16
C CYS A 49 -0.32 5.80 5.34
N LEU A 50 -1.36 5.29 4.66
CA LEU A 50 -2.29 6.12 3.88
C LEU A 50 -3.01 7.14 4.74
N LYS A 51 -3.42 6.79 5.95
CA LYS A 51 -4.05 7.72 6.90
C LYS A 51 -3.16 8.92 7.20
N VAL A 52 -1.86 8.69 7.38
CA VAL A 52 -0.88 9.77 7.61
C VAL A 52 -0.75 10.63 6.34
N CYS A 53 -0.72 10.02 5.16
CA CYS A 53 -0.56 10.73 3.88
C CYS A 53 -1.80 11.55 3.45
N SER A 54 -3.00 11.02 3.68
CA SER A 54 -4.26 11.61 3.20
C SER A 54 -4.90 12.59 4.18
N GLY A 55 -4.39 12.68 5.41
CA GLY A 55 -5.06 13.40 6.50
C GLY A 55 -6.43 12.81 6.83
N ASP A 56 -7.32 13.60 7.45
CA ASP A 56 -8.70 13.19 7.76
C ASP A 56 -9.63 13.19 6.53
N PHE A 57 -9.07 13.16 5.31
CA PHE A 57 -9.88 13.05 4.09
C PHE A 57 -10.44 11.63 4.00
N ASP A 58 -11.72 11.52 4.37
CA ASP A 58 -12.61 10.37 4.23
C ASP A 58 -12.01 9.19 3.46
N LEU A 59 -11.52 8.20 4.21
CA LEU A 59 -11.23 6.85 3.71
C LEU A 59 -12.24 5.87 4.36
N PRO A 60 -13.55 6.02 4.09
CA PRO A 60 -14.59 5.54 5.01
C PRO A 60 -14.88 4.04 4.86
N GLU A 61 -14.43 3.42 3.77
CA GLU A 61 -14.82 2.04 3.45
C GLU A 61 -13.73 1.02 3.82
N ILE A 62 -12.45 1.41 3.79
CA ILE A 62 -11.31 0.49 3.97
C ILE A 62 -10.69 0.60 5.37
N MET A 63 -10.83 1.72 6.06
CA MET A 63 -10.21 1.89 7.38
C MET A 63 -10.93 1.13 8.51
N ASN A 64 -12.24 0.92 8.38
CA ASN A 64 -13.05 0.19 9.36
C ASN A 64 -12.68 -1.29 9.49
N THR A 65 -12.03 -1.88 8.48
CA THR A 65 -11.61 -3.29 8.51
C THR A 65 -10.24 -3.49 9.14
N ALA A 66 -9.46 -2.42 9.31
CA ALA A 66 -8.11 -2.48 9.87
C ALA A 66 -8.08 -2.47 11.41
N ASP A 67 -9.05 -1.79 12.05
CA ASP A 67 -9.15 -1.71 13.51
C ASP A 67 -9.63 -3.03 14.17
N ASP A 68 -10.27 -3.92 13.41
CA ASP A 68 -10.75 -5.23 13.89
C ASP A 68 -9.68 -6.34 13.81
N LEU A 69 -8.51 -6.04 13.24
CA LEU A 69 -7.42 -7.00 13.13
C LEU A 69 -6.57 -6.98 14.41
N ASP A 70 -6.93 -7.84 15.37
CA ASP A 70 -6.25 -7.98 16.68
C ASP A 70 -4.79 -8.46 16.51
N LEU A 71 -3.87 -7.51 16.39
CA LEU A 71 -2.43 -7.73 16.24
C LEU A 71 -1.74 -8.23 17.51
N THR A 72 -2.42 -8.26 18.66
CA THR A 72 -1.78 -8.68 19.92
C THR A 72 -1.30 -10.14 19.91
N LYS A 73 -1.77 -10.94 18.94
CA LYS A 73 -1.31 -12.32 18.70
C LYS A 73 -0.23 -12.50 17.63
N LEU A 74 0.11 -11.45 16.87
CA LEU A 74 1.08 -11.52 15.76
C LEU A 74 2.41 -10.83 16.08
N SER A 75 2.70 -10.59 17.36
CA SER A 75 4.01 -10.12 17.81
C SER A 75 5.06 -11.18 17.52
N LEU A 76 5.65 -11.11 16.33
CA LEU A 76 6.79 -11.93 15.94
C LEU A 76 8.03 -11.35 16.63
N ASP A 77 8.67 -12.20 17.43
CA ASP A 77 9.96 -11.92 18.06
C ASP A 77 11.00 -11.60 16.97
N PRO A 78 11.72 -10.47 17.06
CA PRO A 78 12.78 -10.13 16.10
C PRO A 78 13.96 -11.11 16.13
N ASP A 79 14.06 -11.97 17.16
CA ASP A 79 15.11 -12.98 17.34
C ASP A 79 14.71 -14.40 16.88
N SER A 80 13.55 -14.56 16.23
CA SER A 80 13.12 -15.82 15.63
C SER A 80 13.92 -16.11 14.36
N SER A 81 15.16 -16.55 14.52
CA SER A 81 15.97 -17.21 13.49
C SER A 81 15.32 -18.55 13.10
N LEU A 82 14.28 -18.50 12.28
CA LEU A 82 13.75 -19.66 11.57
C LEU A 82 14.59 -19.85 10.30
N GLU A 83 15.56 -20.75 10.41
CA GLU A 83 16.48 -21.14 9.35
C GLU A 83 15.75 -21.55 8.05
N ALA A 84 16.20 -20.94 6.95
CA ALA A 84 16.38 -21.57 5.63
C ALA A 84 15.17 -22.25 4.96
N THR A 85 14.19 -21.45 4.55
CA THR A 85 13.91 -21.04 3.15
C THR A 85 12.62 -20.23 3.21
N SER A 86 12.70 -18.97 3.63
CA SER A 86 11.56 -18.06 3.48
C SER A 86 11.29 -17.95 1.97
N SER A 87 10.08 -18.26 1.53
CA SER A 87 9.72 -18.08 0.12
C SER A 87 9.94 -16.61 -0.25
N ASP A 88 10.25 -16.26 -1.50
CA ASP A 88 10.41 -14.85 -1.92
C ASP A 88 9.22 -13.98 -1.49
N LEU A 89 8.04 -14.59 -1.34
CA LEU A 89 6.83 -13.97 -0.83
C LEU A 89 6.91 -13.60 0.66
N ASP A 90 7.51 -14.43 1.50
CA ASP A 90 7.64 -14.19 2.94
C ASP A 90 8.56 -12.97 3.16
N GLN A 91 9.71 -12.96 2.49
CA GLN A 91 10.65 -11.84 2.53
C GLN A 91 10.00 -10.56 1.98
N PHE A 92 9.23 -10.66 0.90
CA PHE A 92 8.46 -9.54 0.38
C PHE A 92 7.47 -9.01 1.42
N MET A 93 6.68 -9.88 2.05
CA MET A 93 5.66 -9.50 3.02
C MET A 93 6.27 -8.76 4.22
N GLU A 94 7.37 -9.27 4.77
CA GLU A 94 8.10 -8.66 5.88
C GLU A 94 8.73 -7.32 5.50
N ALA A 95 9.47 -7.29 4.39
CA ALA A 95 10.14 -6.07 3.92
C ALA A 95 9.13 -4.97 3.59
N TYR A 96 7.98 -5.32 3.00
CA TYR A 96 6.93 -4.37 2.69
C TYR A 96 6.30 -3.80 3.96
N CYS A 97 6.01 -4.63 4.97
CA CYS A 97 5.52 -4.16 6.26
C CYS A 97 6.51 -3.22 6.96
N SER A 98 7.81 -3.57 6.98
CA SER A 98 8.86 -2.73 7.58
C SER A 98 8.96 -1.39 6.87
N THR A 99 9.04 -1.42 5.54
CA THR A 99 9.17 -0.22 4.71
C THR A 99 7.98 0.73 4.92
N LEU A 100 6.75 0.20 5.01
CA LEU A 100 5.57 1.03 5.28
C LEU A 100 5.60 1.66 6.68
N ARG A 101 6.09 0.95 7.68
CA ARG A 101 6.23 1.48 9.05
C ARG A 101 7.26 2.61 9.08
N GLU A 102 8.42 2.38 8.49
CA GLU A 102 9.49 3.37 8.37
C GLU A 102 9.02 4.61 7.59
N LEU A 103 8.31 4.41 6.48
CA LEU A 103 7.73 5.49 5.69
C LEU A 103 6.73 6.31 6.51
N LYS A 104 5.82 5.65 7.23
CA LYS A 104 4.85 6.31 8.10
C LYS A 104 5.56 7.17 9.15
N GLU A 105 6.52 6.60 9.88
CA GLU A 105 7.28 7.32 10.92
C GLU A 105 8.06 8.50 10.35
N ALA A 106 8.65 8.35 9.16
CA ALA A 106 9.37 9.41 8.47
C ALA A 106 8.46 10.55 7.99
N MET A 107 7.20 10.24 7.62
CA MET A 107 6.25 11.21 7.06
C MET A 107 5.39 11.91 8.11
N GLU A 108 5.08 11.27 9.24
CA GLU A 108 4.11 11.77 10.22
C GLU A 108 4.51 13.16 10.76
N LYS A 109 5.74 13.29 11.26
CA LYS A 109 6.23 14.56 11.80
C LYS A 109 6.24 15.71 10.77
N PRO A 110 6.87 15.58 9.58
CA PRO A 110 6.92 16.69 8.62
C PRO A 110 5.53 17.10 8.12
N LEU A 111 4.58 16.17 8.00
CA LEU A 111 3.21 16.51 7.61
C LEU A 111 2.48 17.31 8.70
N ILE A 112 2.59 16.89 9.96
CA ILE A 112 2.02 17.64 11.10
C ILE A 112 2.62 19.04 11.17
N GLU A 113 3.94 19.16 11.01
CA GLU A 113 4.64 20.45 11.06
C GLU A 113 4.22 21.37 9.92
N ALA A 114 4.07 20.83 8.70
CA ALA A 114 3.59 21.58 7.54
C ALA A 114 2.14 22.05 7.72
N HIS A 115 1.25 21.20 8.22
CA HIS A 115 -0.14 21.57 8.50
C HIS A 115 -0.22 22.71 9.53
N ARG A 116 0.50 22.57 10.65
CA ARG A 116 0.57 23.61 11.69
C ARG A 116 1.14 24.93 11.14
N PHE A 117 2.15 24.86 10.28
CA PHE A 117 2.72 26.04 9.66
C PHE A 117 1.68 26.77 8.79
N VAL A 118 0.95 26.02 7.95
CA VAL A 118 -0.10 26.57 7.09
C VAL A 118 -1.21 27.22 7.92
N ASP A 119 -1.69 26.56 8.98
CA ASP A 119 -2.72 27.12 9.88
C ASP A 119 -2.27 28.42 10.57
N ALA A 120 -1.00 28.47 11.00
CA ALA A 120 -0.42 29.66 11.60
C ALA A 120 -0.36 30.83 10.60
N VAL A 121 -0.03 30.55 9.33
CA VAL A 121 -0.04 31.56 8.26
C VAL A 121 -1.46 32.04 7.97
N TYR A 122 -2.44 31.15 7.85
CA TYR A 122 -3.85 31.53 7.66
C TYR A 122 -4.38 32.39 8.80
N THR A 123 -4.04 32.04 10.05
CA THR A 123 -4.43 32.82 11.23
C THR A 123 -3.86 34.24 11.17
N GLN A 124 -2.58 34.39 10.82
CA GLN A 124 -1.96 35.71 10.68
C GLN A 124 -2.57 36.53 9.54
N LEU A 125 -2.84 35.90 8.39
CA LEU A 125 -3.48 36.58 7.26
C LEU A 125 -4.88 37.08 7.61
N ASN A 126 -5.68 36.26 8.30
CA ASN A 126 -7.01 36.65 8.75
C ASN A 126 -6.98 37.81 9.74
N ASP A 127 -6.03 37.81 10.69
CA ASP A 127 -5.86 38.92 11.64
C ASP A 127 -5.53 40.24 10.94
N ILE A 128 -4.67 40.21 9.91
CA ILE A 128 -4.34 41.39 9.09
C ILE A 128 -5.58 41.90 8.33
N VAL A 129 -6.37 41.00 7.75
CA VAL A 129 -7.57 41.37 6.99
C VAL A 129 -8.66 41.93 7.91
N LEU A 130 -8.83 41.37 9.10
CA LEU A 130 -9.87 41.78 10.05
C LEU A 130 -9.49 43.01 10.89
N SER A 131 -8.20 43.26 11.10
CA SER A 131 -7.70 44.45 11.83
C SER A 131 -7.55 45.69 10.95
N SER A 132 -7.74 45.58 9.62
CA SER A 132 -7.81 46.73 8.73
C SER A 132 -9.12 47.51 8.98
N PRO A 133 -9.07 48.78 9.40
CA PRO A 133 -10.27 49.59 9.54
C PRO A 133 -10.93 49.81 8.16
N PRO A 134 -12.26 49.92 8.08
CA PRO A 134 -12.94 50.21 6.81
C PRO A 134 -12.52 51.61 6.31
N PRO A 135 -12.46 51.81 4.97
CA PRO A 135 -12.12 53.09 4.36
C PRO A 135 -13.15 54.19 4.64
#